data_AF-A0A8I2B501-F1
#
_entry.id   AF-A0A8I2B501-F1
#
_cell.length_a   1.000
_cell.length_b   1.000
_cell.length_c   1.000
_cell.angle_alpha   90.00
_cell.angle_beta   90.00
_cell.angle_gamma   90.00
#
_symmetry.space_group_name_H-M   'P 1'
#
loop_
_entity.id
_entity.type
_entity.pdbx_description
1 polymer ?
#
loop_
_entity_poly.entity_id
_entity_poly.type
_entity_poly.pdbx_seq_one_letter_code
_entity_poly.pdbx_strand_id
1 'polypeptide(L)' 'WWKQAVEDEASERAHRMGQTQPGTVDRWVAEDTIEEKMVALHAEKRELADKVLSGQSQVDKLDSELVYQLLTE' A
#
# COMPACT_ATOMS: atom_id res chain seq x y z
N TRP A 1 4.44 -3.29 -10.83
CA TRP A 1 3.58 -4.45 -10.48
C TRP A 1 2.33 -3.88 -9.79
N TRP A 2 1.18 -4.55 -9.81
CA TRP A 2 -0.10 -3.93 -9.39
C TRP A 2 -0.61 -4.35 -7.99
N LYS A 3 -0.07 -5.42 -7.40
CA LYS A 3 -0.42 -5.96 -6.07
C LYS A 3 0.69 -5.87 -5.00
N GLN A 4 0.55 -4.99 -3.99
CA GLN A 4 1.67 -4.51 -3.13
C GLN A 4 2.44 -5.58 -2.39
N ALA A 5 1.71 -6.59 -1.92
CA ALA A 5 2.30 -7.77 -1.31
C ALA A 5 3.34 -8.47 -2.19
N VAL A 6 3.23 -8.41 -3.52
CA VAL A 6 4.18 -9.08 -4.44
C VAL A 6 5.53 -8.37 -4.49
N GLU A 7 5.55 -7.04 -4.36
CA GLU A 7 6.83 -6.31 -4.29
C GLU A 7 7.48 -6.39 -2.93
N ASP A 8 6.66 -6.39 -1.88
CA ASP A 8 7.14 -6.63 -0.53
C ASP A 8 7.77 -8.04 -0.47
N GLU A 9 7.10 -9.07 -1.00
CA GLU A 9 7.65 -10.42 -1.09
C GLU A 9 8.94 -10.48 -1.93
N ALA A 10 8.98 -9.74 -3.06
CA ALA A 10 10.18 -9.68 -3.89
C ALA A 10 11.36 -9.01 -3.16
N SER A 11 11.10 -7.95 -2.40
CA SER A 11 12.09 -7.22 -1.60
C SER A 11 12.56 -8.07 -0.42
N GLU A 12 11.66 -8.79 0.23
CA GLU A 12 11.96 -9.72 1.32
C GLU A 12 12.84 -10.88 0.84
N ARG A 13 12.71 -11.35 -0.40
CA ARG A 13 13.64 -12.37 -0.95
C ARG A 13 15.08 -11.88 -1.06
N ALA A 14 15.27 -10.58 -1.29
CA ALA A 14 16.58 -9.95 -1.33
C ALA A 14 17.14 -9.69 0.08
N HIS A 15 16.27 -9.42 1.06
CA HIS A 15 16.66 -9.28 2.46
C HIS A 15 16.93 -10.65 3.11
N ARG A 16 18.15 -10.88 3.62
CA ARG A 16 18.48 -12.13 4.34
C ARG A 16 19.14 -11.86 5.68
N MET A 17 18.85 -12.74 6.65
CA MET A 17 19.48 -12.71 7.97
C MET A 17 21.00 -12.88 7.85
N GLY A 18 21.76 -12.07 8.57
CA GLY A 18 23.23 -12.06 8.53
C GLY A 18 23.83 -11.14 7.47
N GLN A 19 23.01 -10.43 6.69
CA GLN A 19 23.46 -9.36 5.81
C GLN A 19 23.94 -8.16 6.64
N THR A 20 25.19 -7.74 6.41
CA THR A 20 25.80 -6.58 7.11
C THR A 20 25.72 -5.29 6.32
N GLN A 21 25.42 -5.38 5.03
CA GLN A 21 25.26 -4.22 4.16
C GLN A 21 23.78 -3.82 4.10
N PRO A 22 23.46 -2.51 4.17
CA PRO A 22 22.09 -2.04 3.98
C PRO A 22 21.61 -2.35 2.56
N GLY A 23 20.37 -2.84 2.45
CA GLY A 23 19.69 -3.00 1.17
C GLY A 23 18.90 -1.74 0.82
N THR A 24 18.97 -1.32 -0.44
CA THR A 24 18.17 -0.20 -0.98
C THR A 24 17.20 -0.77 -2.00
N VAL A 25 15.93 -0.36 -1.91
CA VAL A 25 14.89 -0.70 -2.88
C VAL A 25 14.53 0.59 -3.60
N ASP A 26 15.01 0.73 -4.83
CA ASP A 26 14.68 1.85 -5.69
C ASP A 26 13.46 1.52 -6.53
N ARG A 27 12.40 2.32 -6.38
CA ARG A 27 11.20 2.23 -7.21
C ARG A 27 11.22 3.37 -8.22
N TRP A 28 11.16 3.04 -9.51
CA TRP A 28 11.03 4.03 -10.57
C TRP A 28 9.57 4.10 -10.99
N VAL A 29 9.07 5.32 -11.16
CA VAL A 29 7.68 5.61 -11.52
C VAL A 29 7.73 6.63 -12.64
N ALA A 30 7.10 6.31 -13.77
CA ALA A 30 7.02 7.25 -14.88
C ALA A 30 5.97 8.34 -14.59
N GLU A 31 6.38 9.61 -14.70
CA GLU A 31 5.52 10.79 -14.57
C GLU A 31 4.44 10.82 -15.66
N ASP A 32 3.26 11.35 -15.34
CA ASP A 32 2.12 11.47 -16.26
C ASP A 32 1.62 10.11 -16.82
N THR A 33 1.92 9.02 -16.12
CA THR A 33 1.49 7.67 -16.52
C THR A 33 0.52 7.03 -15.53
N ILE A 34 0.05 5.83 -15.89
CA ILE A 34 -0.77 4.99 -15.02
C ILE A 34 -0.03 4.55 -13.76
N GLU A 35 1.31 4.53 -13.77
CA GLU A 35 2.11 4.08 -12.62
C GLU A 35 2.00 5.07 -11.45
N GLU A 36 2.05 6.37 -11.75
CA GLU A 36 1.86 7.44 -10.76
C GLU A 36 0.48 7.37 -10.11
N LYS A 37 -0.56 7.19 -10.93
CA LYS A 37 -1.95 7.03 -10.44
C LYS A 37 -2.09 5.82 -9.53
N MET A 38 -1.40 4.72 -9.85
CA MET A 38 -1.45 3.51 -9.03
C MET A 38 -0.78 3.71 -7.67
N VAL A 39 0.36 4.39 -7.63
CA VAL A 39 1.05 4.71 -6.38
C VAL A 39 0.16 5.60 -5.50
N ALA A 40 -0.52 6.59 -6.08
CA ALA A 40 -1.47 7.44 -5.37
C ALA A 40 -2.66 6.63 -4.81
N LEU A 41 -3.25 5.75 -5.61
CA LEU A 41 -4.35 4.87 -5.19
C LEU A 41 -3.96 3.96 -4.02
N HIS A 42 -2.76 3.36 -4.07
CA HIS A 42 -2.27 2.53 -2.98
C HIS A 42 -2.09 3.32 -1.67
N ALA A 43 -1.61 4.57 -1.77
CA ALA A 43 -1.47 5.45 -0.61
C ALA A 43 -2.83 5.79 0.01
N GLU A 44 -3.82 6.18 -0.81
CA GLU A 44 -5.18 6.46 -0.36
C GLU A 44 -5.83 5.25 0.32
N LYS A 45 -5.67 4.06 -0.29
CA LYS A 45 -6.19 2.80 0.27
C LYS A 45 -5.58 2.49 1.64
N ARG A 46 -4.27 2.73 1.81
CA ARG A 46 -3.58 2.51 3.08
C ARG A 46 -4.05 3.49 4.15
N GLU A 47 -4.16 4.77 3.82
CA GLU A 47 -4.66 5.78 4.74
C GLU A 47 -6.09 5.46 5.20
N LEU A 48 -6.93 5.00 4.28
CA LEU A 48 -8.28 4.57 4.60
C LEU A 48 -8.30 3.37 5.55
N ALA A 49 -7.49 2.35 5.27
CA ALA A 49 -7.36 1.18 6.14
C ALA A 49 -6.85 1.56 7.54
N ASP A 50 -5.85 2.44 7.63
CA ASP A 50 -5.29 2.93 8.89
C ASP A 50 -6.33 3.72 9.69
N LYS A 51 -7.15 4.55 9.04
CA LYS A 51 -8.27 5.27 9.68
C LYS A 51 -9.29 4.30 10.28
N VAL A 52 -9.67 3.25 9.55
CA VAL A 52 -10.60 2.23 10.03
C VAL A 52 -10.03 1.46 11.23
N LEU A 53 -8.75 1.08 11.17
CA LEU A 53 -8.10 0.28 12.22
C LEU A 53 -7.73 1.09 13.48
N SER A 54 -7.52 2.41 13.34
CA SER A 54 -7.12 3.28 14.46
C SER A 54 -8.25 3.58 15.47
N GLY A 55 -9.48 3.13 15.22
CA GLY A 55 -10.57 3.20 16.20
C GLY A 55 -10.93 4.63 16.65
N GLN A 56 -10.57 5.66 15.89
CA GLN A 56 -11.03 7.01 16.16
C GLN A 56 -12.56 7.01 16.13
N SER A 57 -13.16 7.53 17.20
CA SER A 57 -14.58 7.48 17.56
C SER A 57 -15.52 8.25 16.61
N GLN A 58 -15.13 8.35 15.34
CA GLN A 58 -15.88 8.91 14.23
C GLN A 58 -16.13 7.83 13.16
N VAL A 59 -16.22 6.57 13.60
CA VAL A 59 -16.66 5.41 12.80
C VAL A 59 -18.20 5.31 12.75
N ASP A 60 -18.93 6.28 13.31
CA ASP A 60 -20.41 6.30 13.32
C ASP A 60 -21.04 6.54 11.93
N LYS A 61 -20.23 6.75 10.88
CA LYS A 61 -20.66 6.73 9.48
C LYS A 61 -19.56 6.16 8.58
N LEU A 62 -19.06 4.96 8.88
CA LEU A 62 -18.38 4.19 7.84
C LEU A 62 -19.46 3.74 6.85
N ASP A 63 -19.70 4.57 5.84
CA ASP A 63 -20.58 4.26 4.72
C ASP A 63 -20.21 2.88 4.16
N SER A 64 -21.19 1.99 4.07
CA SER A 64 -21.02 0.65 3.50
C SER A 64 -20.31 0.70 2.15
N GLU A 65 -20.54 1.77 1.39
CA GLU A 65 -19.87 2.14 0.13
C GLU A 65 -18.33 2.11 0.23
N LEU A 66 -17.78 2.66 1.31
CA LEU A 66 -16.34 2.81 1.51
C LEU A 66 -15.68 1.47 1.90
N VAL A 67 -16.39 0.64 2.66
CA VAL A 67 -15.99 -0.75 2.96
C VAL A 67 -16.06 -1.60 1.69
N TYR A 68 -17.10 -1.40 0.86
CA TYR A 68 -17.18 -2.04 -0.46
C TYR A 68 -16.02 -1.60 -1.36
N GLN A 69 -15.66 -0.32 -1.42
CA GLN A 69 -14.49 0.15 -2.16
C GLN A 69 -13.17 -0.45 -1.67
N LEU A 70 -13.04 -0.73 -0.36
CA LEU A 70 -11.84 -1.37 0.18
C LEU A 70 -11.75 -2.86 -0.21
N LEU A 71 -12.90 -3.55 -0.20
CA LEU A 71 -13.04 -5.00 -0.45
C LEU A 71 -13.13 -5.39 -1.92
N THR A 72 -13.46 -4.46 -2.81
CA THR A 72 -13.41 -4.72 -4.25
C THR A 72 -11.99 -4.40 -4.75
N GLU A 73 -11.35 -5.38 -5.41
CA GLU A 73 -9.94 -5.34 -5.85
C GLU A 73 -9.66 -4.32 -6.96
#